data_AF-L0GXK5-F1
#
_entry.id   AF-L0GXK5-F1
#
_cell.length_a   1.000
_cell.length_b   1.000
_cell.length_c   1.000
_cell.angle_alpha   90.00
_cell.angle_beta   90.00
_cell.angle_gamma   90.00
#
_symmetry.space_group_name_H-M   'P 1'
#
loop_
_entity.id
_entity.type
_entity.pdbx_description
1 polymer ?
#
loop_
_entity_poly.entity_id
_entity_poly.type
_entity_poly.pdbx_seq_one_letter_code
_entity_poly.pdbx_strand_id
1 'polypeptide(L)'
;MLDNLIDGRWHPPYSGVYLDLFRDPAAGGLPICVARSNSDDVDEALHAAQTALWRWWDLTQEERQSLVAQIPSLIRDRRMDHWLDQCCARINGDKAVATGAVEGFRRDFVAILERTLADLPLGDSEPAIQGAPAGVSCLVVSAATSPSAGLTQVFRALIGGCTVVVAALYSTRRQAAALLPSMLCAVAGCLPAGVVNVLMGLGLEVGVSLTASRLELLGSRALRHPPSSAGPVQDASVA
;
A
#
# COMPACT_ATOMS: atom_id res chain seq x y z
N MET A 1 -11.74 13.86 10.41
CA MET A 1 -12.00 13.05 9.20
C MET A 1 -10.65 12.60 8.66
N LEU A 2 -10.56 11.34 8.27
CA LEU A 2 -9.38 10.72 7.69
C LEU A 2 -9.75 10.31 6.27
N ASP A 3 -9.07 10.93 5.32
CA ASP A 3 -9.34 10.81 3.89
C ASP A 3 -8.59 9.62 3.30
N ASN A 4 -8.91 9.25 2.06
CA ASN A 4 -8.10 8.33 1.28
C ASN A 4 -6.77 9.01 0.92
N LEU A 5 -5.73 8.22 0.66
CA LEU A 5 -4.47 8.72 0.10
C LEU A 5 -4.31 8.13 -1.30
N ILE A 6 -4.55 8.95 -2.32
CA ILE A 6 -4.53 8.54 -3.73
C ILE A 6 -3.61 9.49 -4.48
N ASP A 7 -2.72 8.94 -5.31
CA ASP A 7 -1.74 9.70 -6.09
C ASP A 7 -0.92 10.69 -5.25
N GLY A 8 -0.53 10.26 -4.04
CA GLY A 8 0.23 11.08 -3.09
C GLY A 8 -0.55 12.25 -2.46
N ARG A 9 -1.87 12.30 -2.62
CA ARG A 9 -2.74 13.36 -2.08
C ARG A 9 -3.88 12.80 -1.25
N TRP A 10 -4.26 13.55 -0.21
CA TRP A 10 -5.46 13.25 0.56
C TRP A 10 -6.70 13.56 -0.27
N HIS A 11 -7.59 12.59 -0.38
CA HIS A 11 -8.81 12.68 -1.16
C HIS A 11 -10.01 12.24 -0.30
N PRO A 12 -11.03 13.11 -0.10
CA PRO A 12 -12.26 12.68 0.55
C PRO A 12 -12.90 11.54 -0.27
N PRO A 13 -13.67 10.62 0.34
CA PRO A 13 -14.33 9.57 -0.43
C PRO A 13 -15.25 10.21 -1.48
N TYR A 14 -15.28 9.66 -2.70
CA TYR A 14 -16.14 10.20 -3.78
C TYR A 14 -17.62 10.27 -3.39
N SER A 15 -18.07 9.33 -2.55
CA SER A 15 -19.43 9.32 -1.99
C SER A 15 -19.72 10.45 -0.99
N GLY A 16 -18.68 11.11 -0.47
CA GLY A 16 -18.77 12.06 0.65
C GLY A 16 -19.10 11.41 2.00
N VAL A 17 -19.20 10.08 2.06
CA VAL A 17 -19.61 9.34 3.27
C VAL A 17 -18.39 8.93 4.08
N TYR A 18 -18.44 9.17 5.39
CA TYR A 18 -17.43 8.70 6.33
C TYR A 18 -18.04 7.70 7.31
N LEU A 19 -17.21 6.78 7.81
CA LEU A 19 -17.53 5.85 8.88
C LEU A 19 -17.13 6.47 10.22
N ASP A 20 -18.08 6.52 11.16
CA ASP A 20 -17.80 6.91 12.53
C ASP A 20 -17.11 5.76 13.28
N LEU A 21 -15.84 5.95 13.61
CA LEU A 21 -15.10 5.11 14.53
C LEU A 21 -15.29 5.68 15.93
N PHE A 22 -16.20 5.07 16.69
CA PHE A 22 -16.46 5.46 18.07
C PHE A 22 -15.29 5.01 18.96
N ARG A 23 -14.66 5.97 19.64
CA ARG A 23 -13.68 5.67 20.70
C ARG A 23 -14.39 5.47 22.04
N ASP A 24 -13.80 4.66 22.92
CA ASP A 24 -14.31 4.53 24.28
C ASP A 24 -14.05 5.86 25.02
N PRO A 25 -15.11 6.59 25.44
CA PRO A 25 -14.96 7.86 26.15
C PRO A 25 -14.17 7.72 27.45
N ALA A 26 -14.14 6.53 28.06
CA ALA A 26 -13.37 6.25 29.27
C ALA A 26 -11.84 6.30 29.04
N ALA A 27 -11.38 6.16 27.79
CA ALA A 27 -9.97 6.29 27.40
C ALA A 27 -9.61 7.69 26.88
N GLY A 28 -10.51 8.68 27.05
CA GLY A 28 -10.24 10.10 26.77
C GLY A 28 -10.03 10.47 25.30
N GLY A 29 -10.43 9.63 24.33
CA GLY A 29 -10.19 9.96 22.93
C GLY A 29 -11.40 10.49 22.18
N LEU A 30 -11.10 11.32 21.18
CA LEU A 30 -12.07 11.98 20.32
C LEU A 30 -12.67 11.01 19.29
N PRO A 31 -13.92 11.23 18.85
CA PRO A 31 -14.51 10.48 17.74
C PRO A 31 -13.75 10.75 16.43
N ILE A 32 -13.61 9.72 15.60
CA ILE A 32 -12.84 9.78 14.36
C ILE A 32 -13.72 9.29 13.23
N CYS A 33 -13.81 10.07 12.17
CA CYS A 33 -14.48 9.64 10.95
C CYS A 33 -13.42 9.23 9.93
N VAL A 34 -13.53 8.04 9.32
CA VAL A 34 -12.65 7.58 8.24
C VAL A 34 -13.42 7.47 6.93
N ALA A 35 -12.78 7.67 5.80
CA ALA A 35 -13.42 7.58 4.51
C ALA A 35 -14.13 6.22 4.35
N ARG A 36 -15.34 6.23 3.78
CA ARG A 36 -16.06 5.03 3.35
C ARG A 36 -15.90 4.90 1.84
N SER A 37 -14.76 4.34 1.42
CA SER A 37 -14.43 4.22 0.00
C SER A 37 -15.42 3.31 -0.72
N ASN A 38 -15.80 3.71 -1.93
CA ASN A 38 -16.64 2.93 -2.84
C ASN A 38 -15.82 2.44 -4.06
N SER A 39 -16.51 1.97 -5.10
CA SER A 39 -15.88 1.57 -6.37
C SER A 39 -15.13 2.71 -7.05
N ASP A 40 -15.65 3.94 -7.03
CA ASP A 40 -15.03 5.09 -7.69
C ASP A 40 -13.67 5.42 -7.07
N ASP A 41 -13.59 5.38 -5.73
CA ASP A 41 -12.33 5.52 -5.00
C ASP A 41 -11.32 4.41 -5.35
N VAL A 42 -11.82 3.17 -5.52
CA VAL A 42 -11.01 2.01 -5.90
C VAL A 42 -10.46 2.16 -7.31
N ASP A 43 -11.29 2.56 -8.26
CA ASP A 43 -10.89 2.74 -9.66
C ASP A 43 -9.87 3.87 -9.82
N GLU A 44 -10.06 4.99 -9.10
CA GLU A 44 -9.09 6.08 -9.08
C GLU A 44 -7.74 5.63 -8.49
N ALA A 45 -7.75 4.89 -7.37
CA ALA A 45 -6.53 4.38 -6.77
C ALA A 45 -5.81 3.36 -7.67
N LEU A 46 -6.54 2.50 -8.37
CA LEU A 46 -5.98 1.55 -9.33
C LEU A 46 -5.41 2.29 -10.55
N HIS A 47 -6.09 3.32 -11.04
CA HIS A 47 -5.62 4.15 -12.15
C HIS A 47 -4.30 4.87 -11.80
N ALA A 48 -4.23 5.47 -10.61
CA ALA A 48 -3.00 6.10 -10.10
C ALA A 48 -1.86 5.07 -9.97
N ALA A 49 -2.14 3.90 -9.40
CA ALA A 49 -1.17 2.82 -9.27
C ALA A 49 -0.65 2.30 -10.63
N GLN A 50 -1.54 2.20 -11.61
CA GLN A 50 -1.18 1.75 -12.96
C GLN A 50 -0.37 2.81 -13.72
N THR A 51 -0.66 4.08 -13.51
CA THR A 51 0.08 5.21 -14.11
C THR A 51 1.49 5.32 -13.53
N ALA A 52 1.65 5.11 -12.23
CA ALA A 52 2.94 5.12 -11.56
C ALA A 52 3.79 3.86 -11.86
N LEU A 53 3.16 2.76 -12.29
CA LEU A 53 3.79 1.44 -12.40
C LEU A 53 5.06 1.44 -13.26
N TRP A 54 4.99 1.97 -14.48
CA TRP A 54 6.12 1.88 -15.40
C TRP A 54 7.33 2.66 -14.90
N ARG A 55 7.11 3.87 -14.39
CA ARG A 55 8.20 4.68 -13.79
C ARG A 55 8.82 4.02 -12.57
N TRP A 56 8.02 3.32 -11.76
CA TRP A 56 8.52 2.60 -10.59
C TRP A 56 9.27 1.30 -10.99
N TRP A 57 8.77 0.62 -12.01
CA TRP A 57 9.35 -0.60 -12.54
C TRP A 57 10.69 -0.36 -13.24
N ASP A 58 10.82 0.79 -13.93
CA ASP A 58 12.05 1.19 -14.65
C ASP A 58 13.26 1.39 -13.71
N LEU A 59 13.03 1.61 -12.41
CA LEU A 59 14.10 1.63 -11.42
C LEU A 59 14.72 0.23 -11.26
N THR A 60 16.01 0.16 -10.92
CA THR A 60 16.60 -1.13 -10.54
C THR A 60 16.07 -1.60 -9.18
N GLN A 61 16.25 -2.88 -8.87
CA GLN A 61 15.88 -3.40 -7.57
C GLN A 61 16.65 -2.68 -6.45
N GLU A 62 17.94 -2.41 -6.66
CA GLU A 62 18.81 -1.69 -5.72
C GLU A 62 18.34 -0.24 -5.52
N GLU A 63 17.91 0.45 -6.59
CA GLU A 63 17.36 1.81 -6.50
C GLU A 63 16.07 1.82 -5.68
N ARG A 64 15.15 0.87 -5.92
CA ARG A 64 13.93 0.73 -5.11
C ARG A 64 14.23 0.39 -3.66
N GLN A 65 15.16 -0.53 -3.40
CA GLN A 65 15.60 -0.86 -2.04
C GLN A 65 16.16 0.37 -1.33
N SER A 66 16.99 1.16 -2.02
CA SER A 66 17.55 2.40 -1.48
C SER A 66 16.46 3.43 -1.14
N LEU A 67 15.48 3.63 -2.03
CA LEU A 67 14.35 4.53 -1.76
C LEU A 67 13.52 4.07 -0.56
N VAL A 68 13.21 2.77 -0.48
CA VAL A 68 12.45 2.20 0.64
C VAL A 68 13.26 2.28 1.94
N ALA A 69 14.56 2.02 1.91
CA ALA A 69 15.47 2.12 3.07
C ALA A 69 15.64 3.54 3.61
N GLN A 70 15.38 4.57 2.79
CA GLN A 70 15.41 5.98 3.21
C GLN A 70 14.13 6.43 3.91
N ILE A 71 13.04 5.65 3.87
CA ILE A 71 11.77 6.06 4.50
C ILE A 71 11.97 6.45 5.98
N PRO A 72 12.66 5.66 6.84
CA PRO A 72 12.84 6.03 8.24
C PRO A 72 13.54 7.37 8.49
N SER A 73 14.52 7.74 7.67
CA SER A 73 15.18 9.05 7.82
C SER A 73 14.24 10.17 7.40
N LEU A 74 13.44 9.99 6.35
CA LEU A 74 12.40 10.94 5.94
C LEU A 74 11.33 11.12 7.03
N ILE A 75 11.00 10.04 7.76
CA ILE A 75 10.11 10.10 8.93
C ILE A 75 10.76 10.89 10.09
N ARG A 76 12.07 10.72 10.30
CA ARG A 76 12.84 11.31 11.40
C ARG A 76 13.15 12.78 11.20
N ASP A 77 13.44 13.21 9.97
CA ASP A 77 13.83 14.59 9.63
C ASP A 77 12.66 15.59 9.72
N ARG A 78 11.58 15.22 10.42
CA ARG A 78 10.36 16.02 10.63
C ARG A 78 9.64 16.45 9.36
N ARG A 79 10.10 16.05 8.17
CA ARG A 79 9.40 16.24 6.89
C ARG A 79 7.99 15.66 6.92
N MET A 80 7.77 14.68 7.80
CA MET A 80 6.50 14.01 8.00
C MET A 80 5.85 14.32 9.35
N ASP A 81 6.38 15.22 10.18
CA ASP A 81 5.72 15.57 11.45
C ASP A 81 4.30 16.08 11.20
N HIS A 82 4.07 16.86 10.15
CA HIS A 82 2.72 17.27 9.77
C HIS A 82 1.82 16.09 9.36
N TRP A 83 2.36 15.09 8.64
CA TRP A 83 1.62 13.92 8.17
C TRP A 83 1.31 12.93 9.30
N LEU A 84 2.30 12.65 10.15
CA LEU A 84 2.18 11.80 11.32
C LEU A 84 1.38 12.47 12.42
N ASP A 85 1.52 13.78 12.65
CA ASP A 85 0.68 14.50 13.61
C ASP A 85 -0.77 14.52 13.13
N GLN A 86 -1.03 14.72 11.84
CA GLN A 86 -2.40 14.63 11.32
C GLN A 86 -2.98 13.22 11.46
N CYS A 87 -2.22 12.16 11.14
CA CYS A 87 -2.70 10.79 11.28
C CYS A 87 -2.84 10.41 12.77
N CYS A 88 -1.78 10.55 13.56
CA CYS A 88 -1.73 10.14 14.96
C CYS A 88 -2.55 11.02 15.89
N ALA A 89 -2.64 12.34 15.71
CA ALA A 89 -3.52 13.18 16.56
C ALA A 89 -5.00 12.92 16.26
N ARG A 90 -5.35 12.73 14.98
CA ARG A 90 -6.72 12.31 14.61
C ARG A 90 -7.01 10.92 15.16
N ILE A 91 -6.05 9.99 15.16
CA ILE A 91 -6.27 8.60 15.58
C ILE A 91 -6.25 8.39 17.11
N ASN A 92 -5.41 9.14 17.83
CA ASN A 92 -5.18 8.90 19.25
C ASN A 92 -5.88 9.86 20.21
N GLY A 93 -6.45 10.97 19.70
CA GLY A 93 -7.30 11.89 20.46
C GLY A 93 -6.57 12.78 21.49
N ASP A 94 -5.46 12.33 22.07
CA ASP A 94 -4.61 13.09 23.00
C ASP A 94 -3.21 13.29 22.39
N LYS A 95 -2.71 14.53 22.42
CA LYS A 95 -1.41 14.93 21.89
C LYS A 95 -0.24 14.26 22.63
N ALA A 96 -0.32 14.09 23.95
CA ALA A 96 0.75 13.48 24.74
C ALA A 96 0.85 11.97 24.49
N VAL A 97 -0.30 11.29 24.43
CA VAL A 97 -0.41 9.90 24.00
C VAL A 97 0.05 9.75 22.55
N ALA A 98 -0.32 10.70 21.67
CA ALA A 98 0.11 10.70 20.29
C ALA A 98 1.63 10.82 20.16
N THR A 99 2.30 11.68 20.94
CA THR A 99 3.78 11.79 20.89
C THR A 99 4.48 10.49 21.29
N GLY A 100 4.05 9.84 22.39
CA GLY A 100 4.61 8.54 22.80
C GLY A 100 4.32 7.42 21.79
N ALA A 101 3.10 7.40 21.23
CA ALA A 101 2.70 6.45 20.21
C ALA A 101 3.46 6.65 18.89
N VAL A 102 3.77 7.89 18.51
CA VAL A 102 4.56 8.23 17.31
C VAL A 102 6.00 7.70 17.45
N GLU A 103 6.59 7.80 18.63
CA GLU A 103 7.96 7.30 18.84
C GLU A 103 8.01 5.76 18.85
N GLY A 104 7.02 5.10 19.47
CA GLY A 104 6.86 3.65 19.37
C GLY A 104 6.64 3.19 17.93
N PHE A 105 5.75 3.89 17.21
CA PHE A 105 5.49 3.68 15.79
C PHE A 105 6.76 3.76 14.95
N ARG A 106 7.60 4.78 15.16
CA ARG A 106 8.85 4.96 14.41
C ARG A 106 9.80 3.80 14.64
N ARG A 107 9.93 3.36 15.89
CA ARG A 107 10.79 2.23 16.26
C ARG A 107 10.31 0.93 15.63
N ASP A 108 9.02 0.62 15.74
CA ASP A 108 8.43 -0.60 15.18
C ASP A 108 8.56 -0.61 13.65
N PHE A 109 8.28 0.53 13.01
CA PHE A 109 8.42 0.70 11.57
C PHE A 109 9.85 0.41 11.09
N VAL A 110 10.86 1.04 11.73
CA VAL A 110 12.28 0.82 11.40
C VAL A 110 12.64 -0.65 11.56
N ALA A 111 12.27 -1.27 12.68
CA ALA A 111 12.58 -2.67 12.95
C ALA A 111 11.94 -3.62 11.93
N ILE A 112 10.70 -3.37 11.51
CA ILE A 112 10.01 -4.17 10.48
C ILE A 112 10.70 -3.99 9.13
N LEU A 113 11.08 -2.76 8.76
CA LEU A 113 11.75 -2.48 7.51
C LEU A 113 13.14 -3.14 7.46
N GLU A 114 13.97 -2.95 8.48
CA GLU A 114 15.32 -3.53 8.57
C GLU A 114 15.27 -5.05 8.46
N ARG A 115 14.34 -5.70 9.17
CA ARG A 115 14.10 -7.15 9.03
C ARG A 115 13.68 -7.52 7.62
N THR A 116 12.74 -6.77 7.04
CA THR A 116 12.27 -7.05 5.68
C THR A 116 13.38 -6.92 4.65
N LEU A 117 14.28 -5.94 4.79
CA LEU A 117 15.43 -5.75 3.93
C LEU A 117 16.48 -6.85 4.12
N ALA A 118 16.73 -7.28 5.35
CA ALA A 118 17.67 -8.36 5.67
C ALA A 118 17.20 -9.74 5.17
N ASP A 119 15.88 -9.96 5.15
CA ASP A 119 15.25 -11.20 4.67
C ASP A 119 15.13 -11.28 3.14
N LEU A 120 15.56 -10.24 2.41
CA LEU A 120 15.61 -10.29 0.95
C LEU A 120 16.76 -11.21 0.50
N PRO A 121 16.54 -12.06 -0.51
CA PRO A 121 17.63 -12.84 -1.08
C PRO A 121 18.74 -11.92 -1.58
N LEU A 122 19.96 -12.13 -1.11
CA LEU A 122 21.18 -11.42 -1.54
C LEU A 122 21.88 -12.22 -2.65
N GLY A 123 22.21 -11.57 -3.78
CA GLY A 123 23.06 -12.12 -4.84
C GLY A 123 22.33 -12.79 -6.02
N ASP A 124 23.10 -13.24 -7.03
CA ASP A 124 22.71 -13.88 -8.31
C ASP A 124 21.86 -15.17 -8.20
N SER A 125 21.33 -15.47 -7.02
CA SER A 125 20.16 -16.33 -6.92
C SER A 125 19.04 -15.58 -7.62
N GLU A 126 18.66 -16.05 -8.83
CA GLU A 126 17.51 -15.54 -9.60
C GLU A 126 16.52 -14.90 -8.65
N PRO A 127 16.29 -13.57 -8.70
CA PRO A 127 15.31 -12.96 -7.82
C PRO A 127 14.09 -13.86 -7.86
N ALA A 128 13.48 -14.18 -6.72
CA ALA A 128 12.17 -14.84 -6.71
C ALA A 128 11.07 -14.00 -7.43
N ILE A 129 11.49 -12.91 -8.09
CA ILE A 129 10.80 -11.88 -8.83
C ILE A 129 11.46 -11.67 -10.22
N GLN A 130 12.32 -12.56 -10.72
CA GLN A 130 12.61 -12.63 -12.15
C GLN A 130 11.41 -13.33 -12.81
N GLY A 131 10.60 -12.55 -13.54
CA GLY A 131 9.42 -13.07 -14.23
C GLY A 131 8.09 -12.97 -13.46
N ALA A 132 8.06 -12.41 -12.24
CA ALA A 132 6.79 -12.00 -11.66
C ALA A 132 6.27 -10.78 -12.42
N PRO A 133 5.04 -10.80 -12.98
CA PRO A 133 4.58 -9.72 -13.83
C PRO A 133 4.52 -8.41 -13.03
N ALA A 134 5.24 -7.39 -13.51
CA ALA A 134 5.05 -6.00 -13.09
C ALA A 134 3.55 -5.69 -13.05
N GLY A 135 3.05 -5.24 -11.90
CA GLY A 135 1.62 -5.02 -11.75
C GLY A 135 1.25 -4.25 -10.49
N VAL A 136 -0.06 -4.03 -10.36
CA VAL A 136 -0.66 -3.42 -9.18
C VAL A 136 -0.98 -4.51 -8.16
N SER A 137 -0.34 -4.47 -7.00
CA SER A 137 -0.61 -5.37 -5.88
C SER A 137 -1.72 -4.79 -5.02
N CYS A 138 -2.82 -5.53 -4.86
CA CYS A 138 -3.93 -5.14 -4.00
C CYS A 138 -3.80 -5.85 -2.66
N LEU A 139 -3.62 -5.09 -1.58
CA LEU A 139 -3.51 -5.60 -0.23
C LEU A 139 -4.74 -5.20 0.59
N VAL A 140 -5.33 -6.17 1.29
CA VAL A 140 -6.39 -5.91 2.26
C VAL A 140 -5.80 -6.01 3.66
N VAL A 141 -5.88 -4.94 4.44
CA VAL A 141 -5.47 -4.92 5.84
C VAL A 141 -6.68 -4.68 6.73
N SER A 142 -6.74 -5.38 7.86
CA SER A 142 -7.86 -5.26 8.81
C SER A 142 -7.34 -5.23 10.24
N ALA A 143 -8.26 -5.10 11.21
CA ALA A 143 -7.92 -5.21 12.63
C ALA A 143 -7.23 -6.54 13.03
N ALA A 144 -7.36 -7.59 12.22
CA ALA A 144 -6.69 -8.88 12.46
C ALA A 144 -5.28 -8.96 11.85
N THR A 145 -4.93 -8.02 10.97
CA THR A 145 -3.61 -7.99 10.31
C THR A 145 -2.59 -7.39 11.27
N SER A 146 -1.52 -8.13 11.58
CA SER A 146 -0.44 -7.55 12.38
C SER A 146 0.26 -6.44 11.58
N PRO A 147 0.68 -5.34 12.24
CA PRO A 147 1.41 -4.26 11.56
C PRO A 147 2.66 -4.75 10.82
N SER A 148 3.39 -5.69 11.42
CA SER A 148 4.56 -6.31 10.80
C SER A 148 4.23 -7.05 9.51
N ALA A 149 3.21 -7.90 9.51
CA ALA A 149 2.83 -8.65 8.31
C ALA A 149 2.36 -7.72 7.19
N GLY A 150 1.55 -6.71 7.52
CA GLY A 150 1.06 -5.74 6.53
C GLY A 150 2.20 -4.94 5.89
N LEU A 151 3.09 -4.36 6.70
CA LEU A 151 4.23 -3.59 6.21
C LEU A 151 5.22 -4.45 5.43
N THR A 152 5.56 -5.65 5.90
CA THR A 152 6.46 -6.57 5.19
C THR A 152 5.90 -6.91 3.80
N GLN A 153 4.59 -7.14 3.66
CA GLN A 153 3.99 -7.40 2.35
C GLN A 153 4.12 -6.19 1.41
N VAL A 154 3.88 -4.98 1.92
CA VAL A 154 4.03 -3.75 1.13
C VAL A 154 5.48 -3.52 0.72
N PHE A 155 6.44 -3.61 1.63
CA PHE A 155 7.86 -3.44 1.30
C PHE A 155 8.36 -4.46 0.28
N ARG A 156 7.96 -5.73 0.41
CA ARG A 156 8.34 -6.76 -0.56
C ARG A 156 7.73 -6.50 -1.94
N ALA A 157 6.47 -6.07 -2.00
CA ALA A 157 5.82 -5.69 -3.26
C ALA A 157 6.55 -4.51 -3.93
N LEU A 158 6.86 -3.46 -3.15
CA LEU A 158 7.56 -2.27 -3.63
C LEU A 158 8.95 -2.62 -4.17
N ILE A 159 9.74 -3.38 -3.42
CA ILE A 159 11.08 -3.79 -3.82
C ILE A 159 11.04 -4.69 -5.07
N GLY A 160 10.01 -5.53 -5.17
CA GLY A 160 9.71 -6.33 -6.36
C GLY A 160 9.22 -5.56 -7.57
N GLY A 161 9.06 -4.24 -7.49
CA GLY A 161 8.65 -3.39 -8.62
C GLY A 161 7.15 -3.22 -8.80
N CYS A 162 6.32 -3.77 -7.90
CA CYS A 162 4.88 -3.54 -7.92
C CYS A 162 4.54 -2.17 -7.33
N THR A 163 3.51 -1.53 -7.87
CA THR A 163 2.77 -0.48 -7.16
C THR A 163 1.71 -1.13 -6.28
N VAL A 164 1.27 -0.44 -5.23
CA VAL A 164 0.43 -1.04 -4.19
C VAL A 164 -0.83 -0.21 -3.97
N VAL A 165 -1.99 -0.88 -3.95
CA VAL A 165 -3.25 -0.33 -3.45
C VAL A 165 -3.63 -1.08 -2.18
N VAL A 166 -3.73 -0.36 -1.06
CA VAL A 166 -4.08 -0.93 0.24
C VAL A 166 -5.51 -0.55 0.60
N ALA A 167 -6.37 -1.54 0.82
CA ALA A 167 -7.67 -1.37 1.46
C ALA A 167 -7.56 -1.59 2.96
N ALA A 168 -7.61 -0.50 3.72
CA ALA A 168 -7.71 -0.51 5.18
C ALA A 168 -9.17 -0.69 5.61
N LEU A 169 -9.47 -1.89 6.09
CA LEU A 169 -10.80 -2.28 6.51
C LEU A 169 -11.03 -1.96 7.98
N TYR A 170 -12.08 -1.19 8.22
CA TYR A 170 -12.55 -0.87 9.57
C TYR A 170 -13.80 -1.69 9.90
N SER A 171 -13.88 -2.12 11.15
CA SER A 171 -15.11 -2.67 11.71
C SER A 171 -15.56 -1.76 12.84
N THR A 172 -16.87 -1.53 12.94
CA THR A 172 -17.51 -0.64 13.92
C THR A 172 -17.25 -1.03 15.38
N ARG A 173 -16.62 -2.17 15.66
CA ARG A 173 -16.42 -2.74 17.01
C ARG A 173 -14.99 -2.80 17.52
N ARG A 174 -13.95 -2.48 16.74
CA ARG A 174 -12.55 -2.53 17.24
C ARG A 174 -11.70 -1.34 16.78
N GLN A 175 -11.23 -0.59 17.77
CA GLN A 175 -10.41 0.63 17.67
C GLN A 175 -8.94 0.38 17.28
N ALA A 176 -8.46 -0.86 17.29
CA ALA A 176 -7.03 -1.18 17.13
C ALA A 176 -6.47 -1.03 15.71
N ALA A 177 -7.32 -0.79 14.70
CA ALA A 177 -6.93 -0.93 13.29
C ALA A 177 -6.26 0.29 12.67
N ALA A 178 -6.09 1.40 13.39
CA ALA A 178 -5.64 2.66 12.78
C ALA A 178 -4.11 2.84 12.70
N LEU A 179 -3.34 2.01 13.43
CA LEU A 179 -1.88 2.08 13.45
C LEU A 179 -1.26 1.71 12.09
N LEU A 180 -1.62 0.54 11.55
CA LEU A 180 -1.09 0.05 10.27
C LEU A 180 -1.47 0.97 9.09
N PRO A 181 -2.72 1.41 8.92
CA PRO A 181 -3.08 2.42 7.90
C PRO A 181 -2.29 3.71 8.02
N SER A 182 -1.98 4.18 9.24
CA SER A 182 -1.09 5.34 9.44
C SER A 182 0.33 5.07 8.97
N MET A 183 0.87 3.88 9.27
CA MET A 183 2.19 3.44 8.78
C MET A 183 2.23 3.42 7.25
N LEU A 184 1.17 2.92 6.62
CA LEU A 184 1.05 2.83 5.18
C LEU A 184 0.90 4.19 4.51
N CYS A 185 0.13 5.11 5.10
CA CYS A 185 0.05 6.50 4.61
C CYS A 185 1.40 7.22 4.73
N ALA A 186 2.14 6.97 5.82
CA ALA A 186 3.48 7.50 6.00
C ALA A 186 4.45 6.98 4.91
N VAL A 187 4.40 5.68 4.59
CA VAL A 187 5.15 5.09 3.48
C VAL A 187 4.80 5.75 2.15
N ALA A 188 3.51 5.87 1.85
CA ALA A 188 3.02 6.44 0.61
C ALA A 188 3.47 7.90 0.40
N GLY A 189 3.50 8.70 1.47
CA GLY A 189 4.01 10.09 1.42
C GLY A 189 5.51 10.22 1.16
N CYS A 190 6.30 9.15 1.33
CA CYS A 190 7.74 9.13 1.05
C CYS A 190 8.10 8.69 -0.35
N LEU A 191 7.15 8.13 -1.09
CA LEU A 191 7.39 7.51 -2.39
C LEU A 191 6.79 8.39 -3.50
N PRO A 192 7.16 8.17 -4.77
CA PRO A 192 6.52 8.86 -5.88
C PRO A 192 5.01 8.68 -5.85
N ALA A 193 4.29 9.72 -6.29
CA ALA A 193 2.83 9.71 -6.36
C ALA A 193 2.32 8.47 -7.12
N GLY A 194 1.28 7.83 -6.56
CA GLY A 194 0.66 6.63 -7.12
C GLY A 194 1.38 5.32 -6.81
N VAL A 195 2.61 5.31 -6.30
CA VAL A 195 3.34 4.06 -5.99
C VAL A 195 2.68 3.27 -4.86
N VAL A 196 2.16 3.98 -3.84
CA VAL A 196 1.31 3.41 -2.80
C VAL A 196 0.07 4.28 -2.66
N ASN A 197 -1.10 3.64 -2.73
CA ASN A 197 -2.39 4.27 -2.49
C ASN A 197 -3.07 3.57 -1.32
N VAL A 198 -3.75 4.31 -0.45
CA VAL A 198 -4.40 3.79 0.75
C VAL A 198 -5.86 4.23 0.76
N LEU A 199 -6.75 3.26 0.67
CA LEU A 199 -8.20 3.42 0.75
C LEU A 199 -8.69 2.97 2.11
N MET A 200 -9.71 3.65 2.63
CA MET A 200 -10.36 3.28 3.90
C MET A 200 -11.79 2.86 3.65
N GLY A 201 -12.29 1.85 4.36
CA GLY A 201 -13.71 1.52 4.25
C GLY A 201 -14.12 0.21 4.89
N LEU A 202 -15.28 -0.29 4.47
CA LEU A 202 -15.84 -1.58 4.90
C LEU A 202 -15.42 -2.68 3.92
N GLY A 203 -15.21 -3.89 4.46
CA GLY A 203 -14.72 -5.03 3.67
C GLY A 203 -15.60 -5.42 2.47
N LEU A 204 -16.92 -5.27 2.59
CA LEU A 204 -17.84 -5.60 1.51
C LEU A 204 -17.80 -4.59 0.35
N GLU A 205 -17.45 -3.33 0.61
CA GLU A 205 -17.46 -2.28 -0.41
C GLU A 205 -16.12 -2.22 -1.12
N VAL A 206 -15.04 -2.09 -0.35
CA VAL A 206 -13.68 -1.94 -0.90
C VAL A 206 -13.12 -3.29 -1.34
N GLY A 207 -13.35 -4.34 -0.56
CA GLY A 207 -12.81 -5.67 -0.86
C GLY A 207 -13.43 -6.30 -2.10
N VAL A 208 -14.76 -6.23 -2.25
CA VAL A 208 -15.45 -6.75 -3.45
C VAL A 208 -15.01 -5.99 -4.69
N SER A 209 -14.97 -4.65 -4.62
CA SER A 209 -14.53 -3.80 -5.73
C SER A 209 -13.10 -4.14 -6.16
N LEU A 210 -12.15 -4.27 -5.22
CA LEU A 210 -10.78 -4.69 -5.55
C LEU A 210 -10.71 -6.06 -6.22
N THR A 211 -11.57 -7.00 -5.81
CA THR A 211 -11.59 -8.35 -6.41
C THR A 211 -12.17 -8.32 -7.82
N ALA A 212 -13.22 -7.53 -8.03
CA ALA A 212 -13.84 -7.31 -9.34
C ALA A 212 -12.87 -6.61 -10.31
N SER A 213 -12.25 -5.51 -9.90
CA SER A 213 -11.27 -4.78 -10.73
C SER A 213 -10.01 -5.62 -10.98
N ARG A 214 -9.57 -6.48 -10.04
CA ARG A 214 -8.46 -7.43 -10.28
C ARG A 214 -8.79 -8.45 -11.37
N LEU A 215 -10.04 -8.92 -11.45
CA LEU A 215 -10.49 -9.80 -12.53
C LEU A 215 -10.49 -9.07 -13.88
N GLU A 216 -10.85 -7.79 -13.93
CA GLU A 216 -10.78 -6.96 -15.14
C GLU A 216 -9.33 -6.68 -15.57
N LEU A 217 -8.43 -6.41 -14.62
CA LEU A 217 -7.00 -6.20 -14.85
C LEU A 217 -6.29 -7.48 -15.34
N LEU A 218 -6.76 -8.66 -14.91
CA LEU A 218 -6.26 -9.95 -15.42
C LEU A 218 -6.89 -10.33 -16.77
N GLY A 219 -8.19 -10.06 -16.95
CA GLY A 219 -8.93 -10.34 -18.20
C GLY A 219 -8.43 -9.52 -19.39
N SER A 220 -7.91 -8.31 -19.15
CA SER A 220 -7.34 -7.44 -20.19
C SER A 220 -5.90 -7.80 -20.61
N ARG A 221 -5.20 -8.64 -19.84
CA ARG A 221 -3.78 -9.01 -20.08
C ARG A 221 -3.59 -10.44 -20.61
N ALA A 222 -4.58 -11.32 -20.49
CA ALA A 222 -4.48 -12.72 -20.88
C ALA A 222 -4.51 -13.01 -22.40
N LEU A 223 -4.57 -12.00 -23.29
CA LEU A 223 -4.71 -12.20 -24.75
C LEU A 223 -3.58 -11.63 -25.63
N ARG A 224 -2.41 -11.29 -25.08
CA ARG A 224 -1.25 -10.94 -25.94
C ARG A 224 -0.09 -11.91 -25.70
N HIS A 225 -0.11 -13.03 -26.43
CA HIS A 225 1.13 -13.75 -26.74
C HIS A 225 2.06 -12.82 -27.56
N PRO A 226 3.38 -12.82 -27.30
CA PRO A 226 4.33 -12.19 -28.21
C PRO A 226 4.32 -12.95 -29.56
N PRO A 227 4.59 -12.29 -30.70
CA PRO A 227 4.66 -12.97 -31.99
C PRO A 227 5.74 -14.03 -31.94
N SER A 228 5.34 -15.28 -32.15
CA SER A 228 6.24 -16.41 -32.34
C SER A 228 7.23 -16.05 -33.46
N SER A 229 8.52 -16.02 -33.11
CA SER A 229 9.60 -16.04 -34.08
C SER A 229 9.48 -17.36 -34.85
N ALA A 230 9.15 -17.25 -36.14
CA ALA A 230 9.21 -18.35 -37.09
C ALA A 230 10.62 -18.99 -37.04
N GLY A 231 10.69 -20.24 -36.61
CA GLY A 231 11.84 -21.09 -36.91
C GLY A 231 11.80 -21.49 -38.38
N PRO A 232 12.96 -21.66 -39.05
CA PRO A 232 12.98 -21.97 -40.46
C PRO A 232 12.42 -23.37 -40.71
N VAL A 233 11.48 -23.45 -41.66
CA VAL A 233 11.05 -24.70 -42.29
C VAL A 233 12.28 -25.36 -42.92
N GLN A 234 12.65 -26.54 -42.44
CA GLN A 234 13.50 -27.46 -43.20
C GLN A 234 12.59 -28.52 -43.81
N ASP A 235 12.44 -28.44 -45.13
CA ASP A 235 11.97 -29.51 -45.98
C ASP A 235 12.89 -30.74 -45.84
N ALA A 236 12.28 -31.90 -45.63
CA ALA A 236 12.88 -33.17 -46.02
C ALA A 236 11.76 -34.16 -46.40
N SER A 237 11.49 -34.21 -47.70
CA SER A 237 10.83 -35.33 -48.36
C SER A 237 11.65 -36.62 -48.27
N VAL A 238 10.98 -37.74 -48.57
CA VAL A 238 11.46 -39.09 -48.95
C VAL A 238 11.46 -40.12 -47.82
N ALA A 239 10.36 -40.87 -47.70
CA ALA A 239 10.23 -42.23 -48.25
C ALA A 239 8.75 -42.64 -48.31
#